data_AF-A0A260M3K9-F1
#
_entry.id   AF-A0A260M3K9-F1
#
_cell.length_a   1.000
_cell.length_b   1.000
_cell.length_c   1.000
_cell.angle_alpha   90.00
_cell.angle_beta   90.00
_cell.angle_gamma   90.00
#
_symmetry.space_group_name_H-M   'P 1'
#
loop_
_entity.id
_entity.type
_entity.pdbx_description
1 polymer ?
#
loop_
_entity_poly.entity_id
_entity_poly.type
_entity_poly.pdbx_seq_one_letter_code
_entity_poly.pdbx_strand_id
1 'polypeptide(L)'
;MNDRENSGAGGPQHPDHHIDPTHESSVWRVDDVEADASPGDWIAQALPSFEYTIGSLVPPIYTLYSRVLHPAARIDRDTGERISVRWADVAAHTGGVIHQTVEWESLLHAGRLAGSGDGSDDVWNEEPDKGDMPEQQFAALAEVLVQHTSTPDEC
;
A
#
# COMPACT_ATOMS: atom_id res chain seq x y z
N MET A 1 39.32 -41.72 -15.17
CA MET A 1 37.96 -41.36 -15.61
C MET A 1 37.31 -40.63 -14.45
N ASN A 2 37.42 -39.30 -14.35
CA ASN A 2 36.57 -38.28 -15.00
C ASN A 2 35.08 -38.57 -14.77
N ASP A 3 34.20 -37.65 -14.42
CA ASP A 3 34.19 -36.22 -14.05
C ASP A 3 32.70 -35.97 -13.71
N ARG A 4 32.40 -35.08 -12.75
CA ARG A 4 31.24 -34.15 -12.63
C ARG A 4 29.82 -34.65 -13.06
N GLU A 5 28.73 -34.38 -12.34
CA GLU A 5 28.20 -33.03 -12.11
C GLU A 5 27.18 -33.02 -10.96
N ASN A 6 27.35 -31.98 -10.14
CA ASN A 6 26.41 -31.45 -9.16
C ASN A 6 25.26 -30.76 -9.93
N SER A 7 24.00 -31.13 -9.68
CA SER A 7 22.83 -30.42 -10.22
C SER A 7 21.93 -29.91 -9.11
N GLY A 8 22.21 -28.66 -8.73
CA GLY A 8 21.27 -27.55 -8.58
C GLY A 8 19.91 -27.80 -7.92
N ALA A 9 19.76 -27.23 -6.72
CA ALA A 9 18.50 -26.95 -6.07
C ALA A 9 17.60 -26.02 -6.92
N GLY A 10 16.36 -26.43 -7.17
CA GLY A 10 15.31 -25.56 -7.69
C GLY A 10 14.63 -24.82 -6.53
N GLY A 11 15.06 -23.58 -6.29
CA GLY A 11 14.35 -22.65 -5.40
C GLY A 11 13.12 -22.04 -6.08
N PRO A 12 12.17 -21.44 -5.32
CA PRO A 12 10.93 -20.89 -5.86
C PRO A 12 11.21 -19.75 -6.84
N GLN A 13 10.54 -19.78 -7.99
CA GLN A 13 10.58 -18.72 -8.99
C GLN A 13 9.86 -17.49 -8.42
N HIS A 14 10.64 -16.47 -8.08
CA HIS A 14 10.14 -15.13 -7.80
C HIS A 14 9.55 -14.55 -9.10
N PRO A 15 8.34 -13.96 -9.11
CA PRO A 15 7.85 -13.26 -10.27
C PRO A 15 8.74 -12.02 -10.51
N ASP A 16 9.35 -11.96 -11.69
CA ASP A 16 10.05 -10.78 -12.19
C ASP A 16 9.01 -9.65 -12.32
N HIS A 17 9.09 -8.66 -11.42
CA HIS A 17 8.43 -7.37 -11.63
C HIS A 17 8.99 -6.76 -12.92
N HIS A 18 8.19 -6.74 -13.99
CA HIS A 18 8.51 -5.97 -15.17
C HIS A 18 8.38 -4.48 -14.81
N ILE A 19 9.51 -3.88 -14.45
CA ILE A 19 9.61 -2.43 -14.31
C ILE A 19 9.62 -1.82 -15.71
N ASP A 20 8.72 -0.89 -15.99
CA ASP A 20 8.73 -0.06 -17.18
C ASP A 20 10.00 0.81 -17.18
N PRO A 21 10.90 0.68 -18.18
CA PRO A 21 12.17 1.41 -18.23
C PRO A 21 12.01 2.92 -18.45
N THR A 22 10.79 3.42 -18.68
CA THR A 22 10.49 4.85 -18.85
C THR A 22 9.84 5.50 -17.63
N HIS A 23 9.41 4.70 -16.64
CA HIS A 23 9.05 5.23 -15.34
C HIS A 23 10.36 5.38 -14.57
N GLU A 24 10.88 6.60 -14.47
CA GLU A 24 11.95 6.91 -13.53
C GLU A 24 11.40 6.64 -12.12
N SER A 25 11.47 5.38 -11.67
CA SER A 25 11.35 5.06 -10.27
C SER A 25 12.45 5.88 -9.62
N SER A 26 12.07 6.95 -8.92
CA SER A 26 13.00 7.72 -8.13
C SER A 26 13.47 6.79 -7.01
N VAL A 27 14.52 6.03 -7.29
CA VAL A 27 15.17 5.16 -6.33
C VAL A 27 15.86 6.10 -5.37
N TRP A 28 15.17 6.38 -4.25
CA TRP A 28 15.72 7.16 -3.16
C TRP A 28 17.12 6.65 -2.82
N ARG A 29 18.10 7.54 -2.87
CA ARG A 29 19.47 7.27 -2.45
C ARG A 29 19.57 7.60 -0.97
N VAL A 30 20.47 6.93 -0.26
CA VAL A 30 20.77 7.26 1.15
C VAL A 30 21.15 8.73 1.31
N ASP A 31 21.74 9.34 0.28
CA ASP A 31 22.12 10.75 0.28
C ASP A 31 20.92 11.71 0.10
N ASP A 32 19.72 11.21 -0.26
CA ASP A 32 18.47 11.99 -0.33
C ASP A 32 17.80 12.12 1.05
N VAL A 33 18.32 11.43 2.07
CA VAL A 33 17.77 11.49 3.44
C VAL A 33 18.17 12.81 4.08
N GLU A 34 17.17 13.57 4.51
CA GLU A 34 17.41 14.78 5.30
C GLU A 34 18.15 14.44 6.60
N ALA A 35 19.33 15.03 6.77
CA ALA A 35 20.23 14.72 7.88
C ALA A 35 19.76 15.34 9.21
N ASP A 36 18.98 16.42 9.13
CA ASP A 36 18.41 17.09 10.30
C ASP A 36 16.90 16.84 10.39
N ALA A 37 16.53 15.83 11.17
CA ALA A 37 15.15 15.51 11.48
C ALA A 37 14.63 16.26 12.73
N SER A 38 15.40 17.18 13.32
CA SER A 38 15.00 17.89 14.54
C SER A 38 13.68 18.70 14.42
N PRO A 39 13.25 19.21 13.25
CA PRO A 39 11.91 19.78 13.09
C PRO A 39 10.78 18.79 13.43
N GLY A 40 11.04 17.48 13.35
CA GLY A 40 10.12 16.40 13.68
C GLY A 40 10.18 15.90 15.13
N ASP A 41 11.09 16.40 15.97
CA ASP A 41 11.31 15.89 17.34
C ASP A 41 10.05 15.93 18.21
N TRP A 42 9.18 16.91 17.97
CA TRP A 42 7.91 17.04 18.69
C TRP A 42 7.00 15.81 18.50
N ILE A 43 7.09 15.12 17.35
CA ILE A 43 6.34 13.90 17.08
C ILE A 43 6.82 12.80 18.02
N ALA A 44 8.13 12.53 18.04
CA ALA A 44 8.71 11.50 18.89
C ALA A 44 8.45 11.75 20.39
N GLN A 45 8.46 13.02 20.81
CA GLN A 45 8.15 13.41 22.19
C GLN A 45 6.67 13.25 22.56
N ALA A 46 5.77 13.41 21.59
CA ALA A 46 4.32 13.33 21.81
C ALA A 46 3.77 11.90 21.67
N LEU A 47 4.45 11.02 20.93
CA LEU A 47 3.98 9.66 20.68
C LEU A 47 3.98 8.84 21.98
N PRO A 48 2.89 8.08 22.24
CA PRO A 48 2.90 7.10 23.32
C PRO A 48 3.85 5.94 22.99
N SER A 49 4.03 5.03 23.95
CA SER A 49 4.59 3.72 23.62
C SER A 49 3.71 3.04 22.56
N PHE A 50 4.32 2.22 21.69
CA PHE A 50 3.57 1.51 20.67
C PHE A 50 2.63 0.49 21.32
N GLU A 51 1.32 0.71 21.18
CA GLU A 51 0.27 -0.12 21.78
C GLU A 51 -0.38 -1.06 20.75
N TYR A 52 0.36 -1.44 19.70
CA TYR A 52 -0.12 -2.31 18.61
C TYR A 52 -1.32 -1.75 17.82
N THR A 53 -1.49 -0.43 17.80
CA THR A 53 -2.55 0.23 17.03
C THR A 53 -1.98 1.31 16.12
N ILE A 54 -2.65 1.56 15.00
CA ILE A 54 -2.33 2.71 14.13
C ILE A 54 -2.44 4.02 14.91
N GLY A 55 -3.39 4.12 15.84
CA GLY A 55 -3.53 5.31 16.70
C GLY A 55 -2.28 5.61 17.53
N SER A 56 -1.50 4.61 17.95
CA SER A 56 -0.23 4.85 18.66
C SER A 56 0.90 5.41 17.79
N LEU A 57 0.69 5.50 16.47
CA LEU A 57 1.62 6.15 15.53
C LEU A 57 1.28 7.63 15.28
N VAL A 58 0.19 8.13 15.88
CA VAL A 58 -0.28 9.50 15.71
C VAL A 58 -0.20 10.23 17.05
N PRO A 59 0.41 11.42 17.13
CA PRO A 59 0.42 12.22 18.34
C PRO A 59 -0.99 12.44 18.90
N PRO A 60 -1.24 12.22 20.20
CA PRO A 60 -2.57 12.28 20.81
C PRO A 60 -3.17 13.70 20.83
N ILE A 61 -2.40 14.71 20.43
CA ILE A 61 -2.89 16.08 20.19
C ILE A 61 -3.88 16.13 19.01
N TYR A 62 -3.84 15.16 18.11
CA TYR A 62 -4.83 14.98 17.06
C TYR A 62 -5.99 14.15 17.59
N THR A 63 -7.15 14.78 17.74
CA THR A 63 -8.35 14.11 18.26
C THR A 63 -8.96 13.11 17.29
N LEU A 64 -8.57 13.18 16.01
CA LEU A 64 -9.04 12.30 14.94
C LEU A 64 -7.89 12.02 13.96
N TYR A 65 -7.91 10.82 13.39
CA TYR A 65 -7.05 10.44 12.27
C TYR A 65 -7.87 9.66 11.24
N SER A 66 -7.42 9.66 9.99
CA SER A 66 -8.01 8.85 8.92
C SER A 66 -6.96 7.94 8.31
N ARG A 67 -7.39 6.82 7.74
CA ARG A 67 -6.53 5.88 7.01
C ARG A 67 -6.84 6.01 5.52
N VAL A 68 -5.80 6.22 4.71
CA VAL A 68 -5.88 6.10 3.26
C VAL A 68 -5.59 4.65 2.92
N LEU A 69 -6.57 3.95 2.35
CA LEU A 69 -6.42 2.56 1.93
C LEU A 69 -5.95 2.55 0.49
N HIS A 70 -4.74 2.04 0.26
CA HIS A 70 -4.19 1.97 -1.10
C HIS A 70 -5.05 1.00 -1.92
N PRO A 71 -5.38 1.35 -3.17
CA PRO A 71 -6.18 0.48 -4.02
C PRO A 71 -5.42 -0.82 -4.28
N ALA A 72 -6.15 -1.91 -4.47
CA ALA A 72 -5.62 -3.08 -5.18
C ALA A 72 -5.57 -2.76 -6.69
N ALA A 73 -5.09 -3.68 -7.51
CA ALA A 73 -5.16 -3.51 -8.96
C ALA A 73 -5.67 -4.74 -9.70
N ARG A 74 -6.20 -4.50 -10.89
CA ARG A 74 -6.54 -5.49 -11.89
C ARG A 74 -5.82 -5.15 -13.19
N ILE A 75 -4.98 -6.05 -13.66
CA ILE A 75 -4.39 -6.01 -15.00
C ILE A 75 -5.45 -6.44 -16.02
N ASP A 76 -5.73 -5.57 -16.98
CA ASP A 76 -6.54 -5.90 -18.14
C ASP A 76 -5.81 -6.91 -19.03
N ARG A 77 -6.48 -8.02 -19.37
CA ARG A 77 -5.82 -9.15 -20.04
C ARG A 77 -5.47 -8.88 -21.51
N ASP A 78 -6.21 -7.98 -22.15
CA ASP A 78 -6.04 -7.69 -23.58
C ASP A 78 -5.02 -6.57 -23.79
N THR A 79 -5.05 -5.55 -22.93
CA THR A 79 -4.23 -4.34 -23.05
C THR A 79 -3.01 -4.34 -22.13
N GLY A 80 -3.02 -5.12 -21.04
CA GLY A 80 -2.01 -5.09 -19.99
C GLY A 80 -2.14 -3.86 -19.06
N GLU A 81 -3.19 -3.06 -19.19
CA GLU A 81 -3.39 -1.86 -18.37
C GLU A 81 -3.63 -2.21 -16.90
N ARG A 82 -2.93 -1.53 -15.98
CA ARG A 82 -3.14 -1.65 -14.53
C ARG A 82 -4.28 -0.75 -14.07
N ILE A 83 -5.42 -1.34 -13.75
CA ILE A 83 -6.63 -0.61 -13.34
C ILE A 83 -6.77 -0.67 -11.82
N SER A 84 -6.88 0.48 -11.15
CA SER A 84 -7.09 0.54 -9.70
C SER A 84 -8.44 -0.06 -9.29
N VAL A 85 -8.42 -0.84 -8.20
CA VAL A 85 -9.58 -1.51 -7.61
C VAL A 85 -9.77 -1.00 -6.19
N ARG A 86 -10.98 -0.52 -5.87
CA ARG A 86 -11.29 -0.02 -4.52
C ARG A 86 -11.53 -1.20 -3.58
N TRP A 87 -11.17 -1.03 -2.32
CA TRP A 87 -11.49 -2.03 -1.29
C TRP A 87 -13.00 -2.26 -1.13
N ALA A 88 -13.82 -1.25 -1.44
CA ALA A 88 -15.27 -1.38 -1.45
C ALA A 88 -15.77 -2.41 -2.48
N ASP A 89 -15.10 -2.52 -3.63
CA ASP A 89 -15.46 -3.49 -4.68
C ASP A 89 -15.08 -4.91 -4.23
N VAL A 90 -13.91 -5.05 -3.59
CA VAL A 90 -13.47 -6.31 -2.99
C VAL A 90 -14.41 -6.73 -1.86
N ALA A 91 -14.79 -5.81 -0.97
CA ALA A 91 -15.73 -6.06 0.12
C ALA A 91 -17.11 -6.50 -0.40
N ALA A 92 -17.60 -5.89 -1.48
CA ALA A 92 -18.85 -6.29 -2.11
C ALA A 92 -18.81 -7.73 -2.64
N HIS A 93 -17.66 -8.17 -3.16
CA HIS A 93 -17.46 -9.55 -3.62
C HIS A 93 -17.32 -10.53 -2.45
N THR A 94 -16.47 -10.22 -1.45
CA THR A 94 -16.16 -11.13 -0.35
C THR A 94 -17.23 -11.18 0.74
N GLY A 95 -18.23 -10.30 0.67
CA GLY A 95 -19.18 -10.09 1.76
C GLY A 95 -18.56 -9.40 2.98
N GLY A 96 -17.33 -8.87 2.84
CA GLY A 96 -16.66 -8.09 3.86
C GLY A 96 -17.31 -6.73 4.08
N VAL A 97 -16.99 -6.09 5.20
CA VAL A 97 -17.51 -4.76 5.56
C VAL A 97 -16.36 -3.77 5.61
N ILE A 98 -16.51 -2.63 4.94
CA ILE A 98 -15.60 -1.51 5.08
C ILE A 98 -15.90 -0.75 6.38
N HIS A 99 -14.91 -0.65 7.25
CA HIS A 99 -14.94 0.15 8.47
C HIS A 99 -13.56 0.76 8.74
N GLN A 100 -13.48 1.71 9.67
CA GLN A 100 -12.27 2.47 10.00
C GLN A 100 -11.02 1.62 10.32
N THR A 101 -11.21 0.42 10.88
CA THR A 101 -10.12 -0.51 11.23
C THR A 101 -10.03 -1.71 10.29
N VAL A 102 -10.64 -1.65 9.10
CA VAL A 102 -10.60 -2.78 8.15
C VAL A 102 -9.17 -3.10 7.74
N GLU A 103 -8.90 -4.38 7.57
CA GLU A 103 -7.62 -4.93 7.14
C GLU A 103 -7.83 -5.70 5.83
N TRP A 104 -6.84 -5.62 4.93
CA TRP A 104 -6.90 -6.26 3.62
C TRP A 104 -7.16 -7.76 3.75
N GLU A 105 -6.34 -8.45 4.55
CA GLU A 105 -6.49 -9.88 4.79
C GLU A 105 -7.82 -10.27 5.44
N SER A 106 -8.41 -9.38 6.25
CA SER A 106 -9.73 -9.64 6.83
C SER A 106 -10.83 -9.65 5.77
N LEU A 107 -10.77 -8.77 4.75
CA LEU A 107 -11.69 -8.80 3.62
C LEU A 107 -11.56 -10.09 2.81
N LEU A 108 -10.33 -10.49 2.52
CA LEU A 108 -10.06 -11.72 1.76
C LEU A 108 -10.51 -12.96 2.54
N HIS A 109 -10.22 -13.00 3.85
CA HIS A 109 -10.62 -14.10 4.72
C HIS A 109 -12.14 -14.24 4.84
N ALA A 110 -12.88 -13.12 4.89
CA ALA A 110 -14.34 -13.15 4.92
C ALA A 110 -14.93 -13.91 3.72
N GLY A 111 -14.43 -13.64 2.52
CA GLY A 111 -14.90 -14.30 1.30
C GLY A 111 -14.53 -15.78 1.22
N ARG A 112 -13.33 -16.15 1.71
CA ARG A 112 -12.93 -17.56 1.85
C ARG A 112 -13.84 -18.33 2.81
N LEU A 113 -14.23 -17.72 3.93
CA LEU A 113 -15.18 -18.34 4.88
C LEU A 113 -16.60 -18.45 4.31
N ALA A 114 -17.04 -17.44 3.54
CA ALA A 114 -18.36 -17.41 2.92
C ALA A 114 -18.48 -18.34 1.69
N GLY A 115 -17.35 -18.84 1.18
CA GLY A 115 -17.31 -19.68 -0.03
C GLY A 115 -17.43 -18.89 -1.34
N SER A 116 -17.42 -17.55 -1.29
CA SER A 116 -17.35 -16.69 -2.48
C SER A 116 -15.93 -16.61 -3.06
N GLY A 117 -14.91 -16.98 -2.27
CA GLY A 117 -13.52 -16.73 -2.61
C GLY A 117 -13.06 -15.34 -2.15
N ASP A 118 -11.77 -15.08 -2.26
CA ASP A 118 -11.15 -13.79 -1.89
C ASP A 118 -11.17 -12.74 -3.02
N GLY A 119 -11.78 -13.07 -4.16
CA GLY A 119 -11.87 -12.19 -5.33
C GLY A 119 -10.60 -12.10 -6.17
N SER A 120 -9.56 -12.88 -5.87
CA SER A 120 -8.39 -13.00 -6.75
C SER A 120 -8.82 -13.52 -8.12
N ASP A 121 -8.25 -12.95 -9.18
CA ASP A 121 -8.53 -13.22 -10.60
C ASP A 121 -9.93 -12.83 -11.11
N ASP A 122 -10.88 -12.55 -10.22
CA ASP A 122 -12.23 -12.09 -10.52
C ASP A 122 -12.36 -10.56 -10.41
N VAL A 123 -11.88 -10.00 -9.31
CA VAL A 123 -12.03 -8.58 -8.96
C VAL A 123 -10.69 -7.85 -8.98
N TRP A 124 -9.65 -8.50 -8.50
CA TRP A 124 -8.29 -7.98 -8.43
C TRP A 124 -7.29 -9.08 -8.78
N ASN A 125 -6.09 -8.71 -9.19
CA ASN A 125 -4.99 -9.65 -9.44
C ASN A 125 -3.63 -9.16 -8.91
N GLU A 126 -3.57 -7.93 -8.40
CA GLU A 126 -2.45 -7.43 -7.60
C GLU A 126 -2.96 -6.85 -6.28
N GLU A 127 -2.28 -7.19 -5.19
CA GLU A 127 -2.56 -6.63 -3.87
C GLU A 127 -2.24 -5.13 -3.80
N PRO A 128 -2.78 -4.40 -2.80
CA PRO A 128 -2.39 -3.02 -2.56
C PRO A 128 -0.89 -2.82 -2.36
N ASP A 129 -0.33 -1.80 -3.01
CA ASP A 129 1.07 -1.43 -2.89
C ASP A 129 1.40 -0.99 -1.45
N LYS A 130 2.59 -1.38 -0.97
CA LYS A 130 3.10 -1.04 0.37
C LYS A 130 4.20 0.01 0.25
N GLY A 131 4.11 1.05 1.06
CA GLY A 131 5.17 2.07 1.17
C GLY A 131 5.24 3.06 0.00
N ASP A 132 4.26 3.04 -0.90
CA ASP A 132 4.14 3.99 -2.01
C ASP A 132 2.69 4.47 -2.11
N MET A 133 2.47 5.75 -2.38
CA MET A 133 1.14 6.33 -2.55
C MET A 133 0.93 6.64 -4.04
N PRO A 134 0.03 5.90 -4.74
CA PRO A 134 -0.10 6.10 -6.17
C PRO A 134 -0.62 7.52 -6.49
N GLU A 135 -0.16 8.06 -7.62
CA GLU A 135 -0.33 9.48 -7.99
C GLU A 135 -1.80 9.93 -7.95
N GLN A 136 -2.72 9.08 -8.41
CA GLN A 136 -4.15 9.40 -8.40
C GLN A 136 -4.70 9.55 -6.97
N GLN A 137 -4.24 8.73 -6.02
CA GLN A 137 -4.60 8.85 -4.61
C GLN A 137 -3.99 10.09 -3.99
N PHE A 138 -2.73 10.40 -4.32
CA PHE A 138 -2.08 11.62 -3.86
C PHE A 138 -2.83 12.88 -4.34
N ALA A 139 -3.14 12.96 -5.64
CA ALA A 139 -3.89 14.07 -6.21
C ALA A 139 -5.27 14.25 -5.53
N ALA A 140 -6.02 13.16 -5.36
CA ALA A 140 -7.31 13.20 -4.68
C ALA A 140 -7.19 13.63 -3.20
N LEU A 141 -6.12 13.23 -2.52
CA LEU A 141 -5.85 13.67 -1.14
C LEU A 141 -5.44 15.14 -1.09
N ALA A 142 -4.58 15.60 -2.01
CA ALA A 142 -4.13 16.98 -2.09
C ALA A 142 -5.31 17.95 -2.30
N GLU A 143 -6.28 17.61 -3.14
CA GLU A 143 -7.52 18.39 -3.33
C GLU A 143 -8.33 18.60 -2.04
N VAL A 144 -8.26 17.65 -1.10
CA VAL A 144 -8.89 17.79 0.22
C VAL A 144 -7.99 18.60 1.14
N LEU A 145 -6.70 18.27 1.22
CA LEU A 145 -5.76 18.89 2.17
C LEU A 145 -5.54 20.39 1.89
N VAL A 146 -5.58 20.81 0.62
CA VAL A 146 -5.38 22.21 0.22
C VAL A 146 -6.40 23.15 0.88
N GLN A 147 -7.61 22.65 1.20
CA GLN A 147 -8.67 23.41 1.84
C GLN A 147 -8.43 23.64 3.34
N HIS A 148 -7.45 22.92 3.91
CA HIS A 148 -7.14 22.90 5.33
C HIS A 148 -5.73 23.39 5.66
N THR A 149 -4.99 23.93 4.67
CA THR A 149 -3.66 24.52 4.86
C THR A 149 -3.67 26.04 4.63
N SER A 150 -2.81 26.76 5.33
CA SER A 150 -2.55 28.18 5.09
C SER A 150 -1.48 28.44 4.02
N THR A 151 -0.80 27.39 3.56
CA THR A 151 0.30 27.44 2.58
C THR A 151 0.05 26.44 1.44
N PRO A 152 -1.04 26.61 0.67
CA PRO A 152 -1.46 25.64 -0.35
C PRO A 152 -0.47 25.48 -1.51
N ASP A 153 0.37 26.49 -1.76
CA ASP A 153 1.36 26.49 -2.85
C ASP A 153 2.74 25.95 -2.42
N GLU A 154 2.88 25.51 -1.16
CA GLU A 154 4.14 25.02 -0.56
C GLU A 154 4.01 23.57 -0.08
N CYS A 155 3.01 22.83 -0.56
CA CYS A 155 2.76 21.43 -0.20
C CYS A 155 3.43 20.45 -1.17
#